data_AF-A0A7S4PBE2-F1
#
_entry.id   AF-A0A7S4PBE2-F1
#
_cell.length_a   1.000
_cell.length_b   1.000
_cell.length_c   1.000
_cell.angle_alpha   90.00
_cell.angle_beta   90.00
_cell.angle_gamma   90.00
#
_symmetry.space_group_name_H-M   'P 1'
#
loop_
_entity.id
_entity.type
_entity.pdbx_description
1 polymer ?
#
loop_
_entity_poly.entity_id
_entity_poly.type
_entity_poly.pdbx_seq_one_letter_code
_entity_poly.pdbx_strand_id
1 'polypeptide(L)'
;ENHLEDDFLTPQQIDAYHDFFGYLQTNPDYVAHLLALVPNEEADNLVEIFFYSIYGDNVSEKVEFLILDLFRLVMIAEITSAKSIGALLEGPRWNTVRMFCYYNKRLTAVEFLQKALRPGMAQVLDIDETFDLVPLTVYGKMKNEGMKNVATQEE
;
A
#
# COMPACT_ATOMS: atom_id res chain seq x y z
N GLU A 1 34.70 -30.83 4.78
CA GLU A 1 35.07 -29.42 4.58
C GLU A 1 35.08 -29.13 3.09
N ASN A 2 34.57 -27.94 2.72
CA ASN A 2 34.58 -27.31 1.40
C ASN A 2 33.42 -27.65 0.45
N HIS A 3 32.24 -27.08 0.75
CA HIS A 3 31.13 -26.88 -0.19
C HIS A 3 30.59 -25.43 -0.14
N LEU A 4 31.45 -24.44 0.15
CA LEU A 4 31.06 -23.04 0.31
C LEU A 4 32.13 -22.11 -0.30
N GLU A 5 32.22 -22.09 -1.63
CA GLU A 5 33.02 -21.18 -2.50
C GLU A 5 32.70 -21.72 -3.92
N ASP A 6 31.96 -21.11 -4.83
CA ASP A 6 31.82 -19.72 -5.28
C ASP A 6 30.42 -19.55 -5.91
N ASP A 7 29.53 -18.75 -5.32
CA ASP A 7 28.29 -18.30 -6.01
C ASP A 7 28.30 -16.77 -6.13
N PHE A 8 29.49 -16.19 -6.28
CA PHE A 8 29.66 -14.77 -6.54
C PHE A 8 29.59 -14.52 -8.05
N LEU A 9 28.66 -13.67 -8.47
CA LEU A 9 28.61 -13.19 -9.86
C LEU A 9 29.97 -12.63 -10.27
N THR A 10 30.42 -12.98 -11.47
CA THR A 10 31.64 -12.38 -12.04
C THR A 10 31.47 -10.86 -12.18
N PRO A 11 32.56 -10.07 -12.10
CA PRO A 11 32.48 -8.61 -12.26
C PRO A 11 31.78 -8.18 -13.57
N GLN A 12 32.03 -8.90 -14.67
CA GLN A 12 31.36 -8.64 -15.95
C GLN A 12 29.85 -8.88 -15.90
N GLN A 13 29.40 -9.88 -15.14
CA GLN A 13 27.96 -10.10 -14.93
C GLN A 13 27.36 -9.00 -14.07
N ILE A 14 28.05 -8.53 -13.03
CA ILE A 14 27.60 -7.42 -12.19
C ILE A 14 27.41 -6.15 -13.03
N ASP A 15 28.38 -5.82 -13.88
CA ASP A 15 28.30 -4.67 -14.79
C ASP A 15 27.12 -4.80 -15.76
N ALA A 16 26.90 -6.00 -16.33
CA ALA A 16 25.77 -6.24 -17.22
C ALA A 16 24.41 -6.12 -16.50
N TYR A 17 24.30 -6.59 -15.25
CA TYR A 17 23.07 -6.40 -14.45
C TYR A 17 22.87 -4.95 -14.07
N HIS A 18 23.93 -4.21 -13.75
CA HIS A 18 23.85 -2.78 -13.49
C HIS A 18 23.29 -2.03 -14.70
N ASP A 19 23.82 -2.30 -15.90
CA ASP A 19 23.33 -1.71 -17.14
C ASP A 19 21.87 -2.11 -17.44
N PHE A 20 21.51 -3.37 -17.18
CA PHE A 20 20.13 -3.86 -17.34
C PHE A 20 19.16 -3.13 -16.41
N PHE A 21 19.47 -3.01 -15.12
CA PHE A 21 18.61 -2.29 -14.17
C PHE A 21 18.54 -0.79 -14.48
N GLY A 22 19.63 -0.18 -14.94
CA GLY A 22 19.62 1.20 -15.45
C GLY A 22 18.71 1.36 -16.67
N TYR A 23 18.71 0.40 -17.59
CA TYR A 23 17.79 0.36 -18.73
C TYR A 23 16.33 0.19 -18.30
N LEU A 24 16.09 -0.62 -17.27
CA LEU A 24 14.76 -0.89 -16.74
C LEU A 24 14.18 0.31 -16.00
N GLN A 25 15.01 1.08 -15.29
CA GLN A 25 14.62 2.35 -14.66
C GLN A 25 14.23 3.41 -15.70
N THR A 26 14.94 3.46 -16.84
CA THR A 26 14.73 4.49 -17.87
C THR A 26 13.57 4.15 -18.81
N ASN A 27 13.18 2.88 -18.91
CA ASN A 27 12.09 2.41 -19.77
C ASN A 27 10.97 1.77 -18.93
N PRO A 28 10.09 2.58 -18.30
CA PRO A 28 9.02 2.08 -17.45
C PRO A 28 7.96 1.26 -18.20
N ASP A 29 7.91 1.33 -19.53
CA ASP A 29 7.00 0.53 -20.37
C ASP A 29 7.13 -0.98 -20.12
N TYR A 30 8.36 -1.51 -20.02
CA TYR A 30 8.56 -2.94 -19.79
C TYR A 30 8.01 -3.40 -18.45
N VAL A 31 8.17 -2.57 -17.43
CA VAL A 31 7.68 -2.81 -16.07
C VAL A 31 6.15 -2.77 -16.06
N ALA A 32 5.55 -1.81 -16.77
CA ALA A 32 4.10 -1.69 -16.86
C ALA A 32 3.47 -2.93 -17.51
N HIS A 33 4.08 -3.44 -18.58
CA HIS A 33 3.63 -4.69 -19.20
C HIS A 33 3.81 -5.88 -18.26
N LEU A 34 4.95 -5.99 -17.56
CA LEU A 34 5.18 -7.08 -16.61
C LEU A 34 4.12 -7.10 -15.50
N LEU A 35 3.83 -5.94 -14.91
CA LEU A 35 2.77 -5.80 -13.90
C LEU A 35 1.39 -6.20 -14.44
N ALA A 36 1.09 -5.93 -15.70
CA ALA A 36 -0.18 -6.33 -16.31
C ALA A 36 -0.31 -7.84 -16.52
N LEU A 37 0.79 -8.59 -16.62
CA LEU A 37 0.78 -10.04 -16.82
C LEU A 37 0.87 -10.86 -15.52
N VAL A 38 1.41 -10.27 -14.46
CA VAL A 38 1.67 -10.98 -13.19
C VAL A 38 0.36 -11.26 -12.42
N PRO A 39 0.20 -12.45 -11.82
CA PRO A 39 -0.96 -12.76 -10.98
C PRO A 39 -0.99 -11.86 -9.73
N ASN A 40 -2.20 -11.53 -9.27
CA ASN A 40 -2.43 -10.63 -8.12
C ASN A 40 -1.71 -11.04 -6.82
N GLU A 41 -1.33 -12.31 -6.66
CA GLU A 41 -0.65 -12.85 -5.47
C GLU A 41 0.84 -12.45 -5.43
N GLU A 42 1.47 -12.27 -6.59
CA GLU A 42 2.90 -11.94 -6.71
C GLU A 42 3.13 -10.46 -7.01
N ALA A 43 2.07 -9.74 -7.39
CA ALA A 43 2.13 -8.33 -7.74
C ALA A 43 2.68 -7.46 -6.59
N ASP A 44 2.34 -7.76 -5.34
CA ASP A 44 2.84 -6.98 -4.19
C ASP A 44 4.35 -7.11 -4.02
N ASN A 45 4.89 -8.33 -4.15
CA ASN A 45 6.33 -8.58 -4.10
C ASN A 45 7.05 -7.90 -5.27
N LEU A 46 6.47 -7.96 -6.47
CA LEU A 46 7.06 -7.33 -7.64
C LEU A 46 7.15 -5.81 -7.45
N VAL A 47 6.04 -5.18 -7.06
CA VAL A 47 5.99 -3.74 -6.75
C VAL A 47 7.01 -3.40 -5.66
N GLU A 48 7.10 -4.19 -4.60
CA GLU A 48 8.06 -3.97 -3.52
C GLU A 48 9.52 -3.97 -4.03
N ILE A 49 9.90 -4.97 -4.84
CA ILE A 49 11.24 -5.06 -5.44
C ILE A 49 11.54 -3.86 -6.35
N PHE A 50 10.59 -3.48 -7.20
CA PHE A 50 10.76 -2.32 -8.09
C PHE A 50 10.97 -1.02 -7.29
N PHE A 51 10.18 -0.83 -6.23
CA PHE A 51 10.28 0.36 -5.41
C PHE A 51 11.58 0.39 -4.59
N TYR A 52 11.91 -0.66 -3.85
CA TYR A 52 13.05 -0.64 -2.93
C TYR A 52 14.39 -0.97 -3.59
N SER A 53 14.44 -1.97 -4.47
CA SER A 53 15.69 -2.45 -5.05
C SER A 53 16.07 -1.69 -6.32
N ILE A 54 15.09 -1.30 -7.15
CA ILE A 54 15.37 -0.65 -8.43
C ILE A 54 15.39 0.87 -8.28
N TYR A 55 14.35 1.50 -7.74
CA TYR A 55 14.35 2.95 -7.56
C TYR A 55 15.19 3.42 -6.35
N GLY A 56 15.52 2.50 -5.44
CA GLY A 56 16.33 2.79 -4.25
C GLY A 56 15.60 3.67 -3.24
N ASP A 57 16.17 3.81 -2.04
CA ASP A 57 15.52 4.51 -0.91
C ASP A 57 15.56 6.05 -1.04
N ASN A 58 16.53 6.59 -1.79
CA ASN A 58 16.67 8.02 -1.99
C ASN A 58 15.80 8.51 -3.16
N VAL A 59 14.65 9.08 -2.80
CA VAL A 59 13.73 9.73 -3.76
C VAL A 59 14.35 11.04 -4.25
N SER A 60 15.20 10.94 -5.27
CA SER A 60 15.61 12.10 -6.07
C SER A 60 14.43 12.56 -6.94
N GLU A 61 14.30 13.85 -7.22
CA GLU A 61 13.24 14.39 -8.10
C GLU A 61 13.15 13.67 -9.45
N LYS A 62 14.30 13.23 -9.98
CA LYS A 62 14.35 12.45 -11.24
C LYS A 62 13.74 11.05 -11.08
N VAL A 63 14.04 10.39 -9.97
CA VAL A 63 13.51 9.06 -9.65
C VAL A 63 12.01 9.15 -9.39
N GLU A 64 11.59 10.19 -8.68
CA GLU A 64 10.17 10.46 -8.44
C GLU A 64 9.40 10.67 -9.75
N PHE A 65 9.95 11.45 -10.69
CA PHE A 65 9.36 11.62 -12.00
C PHE A 65 9.18 10.28 -12.74
N LEU A 66 10.18 9.39 -12.70
CA LEU A 66 10.11 8.07 -13.34
C LEU A 66 9.05 7.17 -12.68
N ILE A 67 8.92 7.22 -11.35
CA ILE A 67 7.87 6.48 -10.62
C ILE A 67 6.48 6.98 -11.02
N LEU A 68 6.29 8.31 -11.10
CA LEU A 68 5.02 8.89 -11.53
C LEU A 68 4.71 8.59 -13.01
N ASP A 69 5.73 8.53 -13.87
CA ASP A 69 5.57 8.14 -15.26
C ASP A 69 5.15 6.67 -15.37
N LEU A 70 5.76 5.79 -14.57
CA LEU A 70 5.36 4.38 -14.43
C LEU A 70 3.90 4.25 -13.97
N PHE A 71 3.45 5.06 -13.00
CA PHE A 71 2.04 5.09 -12.60
C PHE A 71 1.11 5.44 -13.74
N ARG A 72 1.46 6.46 -14.53
CA ARG A 72 0.66 6.83 -15.69
C ARG A 72 0.52 5.65 -16.65
N LEU A 73 1.61 4.95 -16.94
CA LEU A 73 1.63 3.84 -17.90
C LEU A 73 0.84 2.63 -17.40
N VAL A 74 1.04 2.22 -16.14
CA VAL A 74 0.30 1.11 -15.53
C VAL A 74 -1.20 1.44 -15.48
N MET A 75 -1.56 2.67 -15.10
CA MET A 75 -2.96 3.10 -15.04
C MET A 75 -3.64 3.05 -16.42
N ILE A 76 -2.96 3.51 -17.47
CA ILE A 76 -3.48 3.45 -18.85
C ILE A 76 -3.70 2.00 -19.28
N ALA A 77 -2.74 1.12 -19.00
CA ALA A 77 -2.84 -0.30 -19.32
C ALA A 77 -4.01 -0.98 -18.59
N GLU A 78 -4.18 -0.70 -17.30
CA GLU A 78 -5.27 -1.23 -16.48
C GLU A 78 -6.65 -0.74 -16.92
N ILE A 79 -6.78 0.57 -17.18
CA ILE A 79 -8.05 1.16 -17.66
C ILE A 79 -8.43 0.59 -19.03
N THR A 80 -7.46 0.41 -19.92
CA THR A 80 -7.70 -0.15 -21.26
C THR A 80 -8.13 -1.61 -21.20
N SER A 81 -7.62 -2.37 -20.22
CA SER A 81 -7.96 -3.78 -20.01
C SER A 81 -9.31 -3.98 -19.29
N ALA A 82 -9.78 -2.96 -18.58
CA ALA A 82 -10.99 -3.06 -17.77
C ALA A 82 -12.28 -3.14 -18.61
N LYS A 83 -13.13 -4.13 -18.28
CA LYS A 83 -14.41 -4.38 -18.99
C LYS A 83 -15.58 -3.52 -18.52
N SER A 84 -15.53 -2.97 -17.30
CA SER A 84 -16.59 -2.12 -16.75
C SER A 84 -16.09 -1.17 -15.66
N ILE A 85 -16.82 -0.07 -15.44
CA ILE A 85 -16.56 0.88 -14.35
C ILE A 85 -16.75 0.23 -12.97
N GLY A 86 -17.66 -0.74 -12.83
CA GLY A 86 -17.85 -1.46 -11.56
C GLY A 86 -16.61 -2.27 -11.18
N ALA A 87 -15.97 -2.89 -12.16
CA ALA A 87 -14.68 -3.56 -11.96
C ALA A 87 -13.54 -2.58 -11.60
N LEU A 88 -13.71 -1.28 -11.87
CA LEU A 88 -12.80 -0.24 -11.40
C LEU A 88 -13.01 0.12 -9.92
N LEU A 89 -14.25 0.03 -9.42
CA LEU A 89 -14.62 0.50 -8.08
C LEU A 89 -14.59 -0.60 -7.00
N GLU A 90 -14.59 -1.89 -7.39
CA GLU A 90 -14.65 -3.05 -6.48
C GLU A 90 -13.37 -3.35 -5.66
N GLY A 91 -12.43 -2.40 -5.52
CA GLY A 91 -11.32 -2.50 -4.56
C GLY A 91 -9.97 -3.02 -5.13
N PRO A 92 -8.99 -3.38 -4.28
CA PRO A 92 -7.53 -3.21 -4.47
C PRO A 92 -6.88 -4.28 -5.38
N ARG A 93 -7.56 -4.65 -6.46
CA ARG A 93 -7.08 -5.60 -7.47
C ARG A 93 -6.20 -4.94 -8.53
N TRP A 94 -5.97 -3.64 -8.41
CA TRP A 94 -5.16 -2.88 -9.37
C TRP A 94 -3.76 -2.67 -8.83
N ASN A 95 -2.80 -3.00 -9.67
CA ASN A 95 -1.39 -2.76 -9.43
C ASN A 95 -1.14 -1.26 -9.28
N THR A 96 -1.84 -0.38 -10.00
CA THR A 96 -1.70 1.07 -9.81
C THR A 96 -2.02 1.51 -8.38
N VAL A 97 -3.13 1.02 -7.80
CA VAL A 97 -3.54 1.40 -6.44
C VAL A 97 -2.55 0.85 -5.41
N ARG A 98 -2.09 -0.38 -5.61
CA ARG A 98 -1.06 -1.00 -4.75
C ARG A 98 0.23 -0.19 -4.78
N MET A 99 0.71 0.17 -5.97
CA MET A 99 1.91 0.97 -6.09
C MET A 99 1.76 2.37 -5.49
N PHE A 100 0.58 3.00 -5.61
CA PHE A 100 0.30 4.27 -4.95
C PHE A 100 0.35 4.15 -3.42
N CYS A 101 -0.22 3.08 -2.85
CA CYS A 101 -0.13 2.79 -1.43
C CYS A 101 1.33 2.56 -0.99
N TYR A 102 2.13 1.81 -1.76
CA TYR A 102 3.55 1.61 -1.48
C TYR A 102 4.35 2.92 -1.55
N TYR A 103 4.09 3.76 -2.55
CA TYR A 103 4.71 5.08 -2.67
C TYR A 103 4.40 5.98 -1.48
N ASN A 104 3.14 6.07 -1.06
CA ASN A 104 2.74 6.89 0.09
C ASN A 104 3.31 6.34 1.42
N LYS A 105 3.49 5.03 1.56
CA LYS A 105 4.14 4.45 2.75
C LYS A 105 5.61 4.84 2.88
N ARG A 106 6.31 5.03 1.76
CA ARG A 106 7.75 5.36 1.74
C ARG A 106 8.02 6.85 1.96
N LEU A 107 7.09 7.71 1.54
CA LEU A 107 7.23 9.16 1.66
C LEU A 107 6.70 9.69 3.01
N THR A 108 6.93 10.98 3.25
CA THR A 108 6.40 11.84 4.34
C THR A 108 4.87 11.79 4.52
N ALA A 109 4.13 11.01 3.71
CA ALA A 109 2.69 10.91 3.77
C ALA A 109 2.18 10.30 5.09
N VAL A 110 2.98 9.46 5.76
CA VAL A 110 2.65 8.99 7.13
C VAL A 110 2.65 10.16 8.11
N GLU A 111 3.64 11.04 8.05
CA GLU A 111 3.70 12.24 8.90
C GLU A 111 2.57 13.21 8.56
N PHE A 112 2.24 13.35 7.28
CA PHE A 112 1.08 14.13 6.84
C PHE A 112 -0.24 13.55 7.38
N LEU A 113 -0.43 12.25 7.26
CA LEU A 113 -1.63 11.56 7.74
C LEU A 113 -1.74 11.67 9.27
N GLN A 114 -0.62 11.51 9.98
CA GLN A 114 -0.56 11.76 11.41
C GLN A 114 -0.93 13.20 11.74
N LYS A 115 -0.35 14.20 11.06
CA LYS A 115 -0.65 15.61 11.30
C LYS A 115 -2.13 15.95 11.04
N ALA A 116 -2.72 15.36 9.99
CA ALA A 116 -4.10 15.60 9.61
C ALA A 116 -5.10 14.88 10.53
N LEU A 117 -4.84 13.62 10.89
CA LEU A 117 -5.77 12.81 11.69
C LEU A 117 -5.63 13.00 13.20
N ARG A 118 -4.43 13.35 13.70
CA ARG A 118 -4.16 13.54 15.13
C ARG A 118 -5.16 14.47 15.84
N PRO A 119 -5.55 15.66 15.30
CA PRO A 119 -6.54 16.50 15.97
C PRO A 119 -7.94 15.85 16.02
N GLY A 120 -8.35 15.13 14.98
CA GLY A 120 -9.63 14.43 14.95
C GLY A 120 -9.66 13.22 15.89
N MET A 121 -8.58 12.42 15.90
CA MET A 121 -8.46 11.28 16.79
C MET A 121 -8.43 11.68 18.27
N ALA A 122 -7.79 12.81 18.61
CA ALA A 122 -7.80 13.31 19.99
C ALA A 122 -9.23 13.64 20.45
N GLN A 123 -10.03 14.29 19.61
CA GLN A 123 -11.44 14.59 19.92
C GLN A 123 -12.28 13.33 20.10
N VAL A 124 -12.03 12.30 19.28
CA VAL A 124 -12.75 11.02 19.37
C VAL A 124 -12.33 10.21 20.60
N LEU A 125 -11.05 10.28 20.99
CA LEU A 125 -10.53 9.56 22.16
C LEU A 125 -11.03 10.16 23.49
N ASP A 126 -11.33 11.46 23.51
CA ASP A 126 -11.88 12.15 24.68
C ASP A 126 -13.37 11.81 24.93
N ILE A 127 -14.04 11.19 23.96
CA ILE A 127 -15.44 10.78 24.05
C ILE A 127 -15.51 9.36 24.65
N ASP A 128 -16.09 9.22 25.84
CA ASP A 128 -16.35 7.92 26.50
C ASP A 128 -17.61 7.21 25.95
N GLU A 129 -18.16 7.68 24.83
CA GLU A 129 -19.32 7.08 24.20
C GLU A 129 -18.94 5.90 23.30
N THR A 130 -19.75 4.84 23.34
CA THR A 130 -19.55 3.69 22.46
C THR A 130 -20.23 3.92 21.11
N PHE A 131 -19.47 3.83 20.01
CA PHE A 131 -20.00 3.91 18.64
C PHE A 131 -20.66 2.61 18.14
N ASP A 132 -21.56 2.04 18.94
CA ASP A 132 -22.32 0.85 18.52
C ASP A 132 -23.54 1.28 17.70
N LEU A 133 -23.51 0.95 16.41
CA LEU A 133 -24.64 1.18 15.50
C LEU A 133 -25.56 -0.05 15.37
N VAL A 134 -25.20 -1.18 16.00
CA VAL A 134 -25.97 -2.42 15.92
C VAL A 134 -27.15 -2.35 16.90
N PRO A 135 -28.42 -2.35 16.43
CA PRO A 135 -29.56 -2.08 17.30
C PRO A 135 -29.74 -3.10 18.45
N LEU A 136 -29.42 -4.37 18.19
CA LEU A 136 -29.52 -5.46 19.17
C LEU A 136 -28.51 -5.33 20.31
N THR A 137 -27.29 -4.88 20.02
CA THR A 137 -26.26 -4.69 21.05
C THR A 137 -26.55 -3.46 21.89
N VAL A 138 -27.03 -2.37 21.26
CA VAL A 138 -27.48 -1.15 21.94
C VAL A 138 -28.63 -1.45 22.88
N TYR A 139 -29.65 -2.18 22.43
CA TYR A 139 -30.78 -2.57 23.28
C TYR A 139 -30.35 -3.43 24.48
N GLY A 140 -29.43 -4.38 24.26
CA GLY A 140 -28.87 -5.20 25.33
C GLY A 140 -28.11 -4.38 26.39
N LYS A 141 -27.32 -3.39 25.94
CA LYS A 141 -26.59 -2.47 26.83
C LYS A 141 -27.52 -1.56 27.62
N MET A 142 -28.51 -0.94 26.97
CA MET A 142 -29.52 -0.08 27.64
C MET A 142 -30.29 -0.85 28.71
N LYS A 143 -30.66 -2.12 28.44
CA LYS A 143 -31.34 -2.97 29.42
C LYS A 143 -30.45 -3.27 30.64
N ASN A 144 -29.16 -3.56 30.40
CA ASN A 144 -28.21 -3.88 31.47
C ASN A 144 -27.86 -2.65 32.33
N GLU A 145 -27.75 -1.47 31.73
CA GLU A 145 -27.59 -0.21 32.46
C GLU A 145 -28.83 0.15 33.27
N GLY A 146 -30.02 -0.05 32.71
CA GLY A 146 -31.29 0.10 33.43
C GLY A 146 -31.38 -0.81 34.66
N MET A 147 -30.88 -2.05 34.59
CA MET A 147 -30.84 -2.96 35.74
C MET A 147 -29.82 -2.55 36.81
N LYS A 148 -28.68 -1.96 36.43
CA LYS A 148 -27.67 -1.45 37.39
C LYS A 148 -28.21 -0.26 38.18
N ASN A 149 -28.92 0.66 37.52
CA ASN A 149 -29.45 1.87 38.16
C ASN A 149 -30.58 1.57 39.16
N VAL A 150 -31.36 0.50 38.95
CA VAL A 150 -32.39 0.05 39.89
C VAL A 150 -31.77 -0.57 41.15
N ALA A 151 -30.69 -1.35 41.02
CA ALA A 151 -29.99 -1.93 42.17
C ALA A 151 -29.27 -0.89 43.06
N THR A 152 -28.97 0.30 42.53
CA THR A 152 -28.33 1.39 43.32
C THR A 152 -29.35 2.30 44.02
N GLN A 153 -30.65 2.14 43.75
CA GLN A 153 -31.73 2.89 44.43
C GLN A 153 -32.34 2.11 45.61
N GLU A 154 -31.97 0.84 45.79
CA GLU A 154 -32.44 -0.02 46.87
C GLU A 154 -31.44 -0.14 48.05
N GLU A 155 -30.30 0.57 48.00
CA GLU A 155 -29.39 0.82 49.14
C GLU A 155 -29.52 2.27 49.64
#